data_AF-A0AAV7SS35-F1
#
_entry.id   AF-A0AAV7SS35-F1
#
_cell.length_a   1.000
_cell.length_b   1.000
_cell.length_c   1.000
_cell.angle_alpha   90.00
_cell.angle_beta   90.00
_cell.angle_gamma   90.00
#
_symmetry.space_group_name_H-M   'P 1'
#
loop_
_entity.id
_entity.type
_entity.pdbx_description
1 polymer ?
#
loop_
_entity_poly.entity_id
_entity_poly.type
_entity_poly.pdbx_seq_one_letter_code
_entity_poly.pdbx_strand_id
1 'polypeptide(L)'
;MAAIHNLNGSLEPKLDAITVGVNLFCADLKKVKEKVTNAETDIAQLQSTSKRLEDLVQFLTAEHEKIKAHLDQEGRAQRNNMRVVGVPEGAETPSVKLFLEILIIDSLRPKRL
;
A
#
# COMPACT_ATOMS: atom_id res chain seq x y z
N MET A 1 -39.05 -5.90 -70.86
CA MET A 1 -39.29 -6.79 -69.70
C MET A 1 -38.02 -7.54 -69.28
N ALA A 2 -37.30 -8.22 -70.18
CA ALA A 2 -36.07 -8.97 -69.83
C ALA A 2 -34.92 -8.13 -69.22
N ALA A 3 -34.67 -6.92 -69.72
CA ALA A 3 -33.61 -6.04 -69.17
C ALA A 3 -33.89 -5.58 -67.72
N ILE A 4 -35.17 -5.31 -67.40
CA ILE A 4 -35.59 -4.93 -66.05
C ILE A 4 -35.48 -6.13 -65.10
N HIS A 5 -35.88 -7.33 -65.55
CA HIS A 5 -35.72 -8.55 -64.77
C HIS A 5 -34.24 -8.85 -64.48
N ASN A 6 -33.35 -8.66 -65.45
CA ASN A 6 -31.91 -8.85 -65.26
C ASN A 6 -31.29 -7.81 -64.32
N LEU A 7 -31.75 -6.55 -64.39
CA LEU A 7 -31.34 -5.50 -63.46
C LEU A 7 -31.78 -5.81 -62.03
N ASN A 8 -33.05 -6.18 -61.83
CA ASN A 8 -33.58 -6.54 -60.51
C ASN A 8 -32.85 -7.76 -59.94
N GLY A 9 -32.66 -8.81 -60.75
CA GLY A 9 -31.90 -10.00 -60.34
C GLY A 9 -30.44 -9.75 -59.97
N SER A 10 -29.82 -8.68 -60.48
CA SER A 10 -28.47 -8.26 -60.07
C SER A 10 -28.45 -7.29 -58.89
N LEU A 11 -29.51 -6.52 -58.66
CA LEU A 11 -29.55 -5.45 -57.66
C LEU A 11 -29.98 -5.97 -56.29
N GLU A 12 -31.00 -6.82 -56.24
CA GLU A 12 -31.50 -7.47 -55.02
C GLU A 12 -30.39 -8.14 -54.18
N PRO A 13 -29.56 -9.04 -54.74
CA PRO A 13 -28.51 -9.69 -53.95
C PRO A 13 -27.43 -8.72 -53.45
N LYS A 14 -27.17 -7.62 -54.17
CA LYS A 14 -26.23 -6.58 -53.72
C LYS A 14 -26.81 -5.78 -52.56
N LEU A 15 -28.11 -5.47 -52.61
CA LEU A 15 -28.80 -4.79 -51.52
C LEU A 15 -28.87 -5.67 -50.27
N ASP A 16 -29.12 -6.97 -50.44
CA ASP A 16 -29.08 -7.94 -49.35
C ASP A 16 -27.69 -8.05 -48.74
N ALA A 17 -26.65 -8.13 -49.57
CA ALA A 17 -25.26 -8.16 -49.11
C ALA A 17 -24.88 -6.89 -48.33
N ILE A 18 -25.30 -5.71 -48.80
CA ILE A 18 -25.11 -4.44 -48.07
C ILE A 18 -25.84 -4.47 -46.74
N THR A 19 -27.09 -4.95 -46.72
CA THR A 19 -27.91 -5.03 -45.50
C THR A 19 -27.26 -5.94 -44.47
N VAL A 20 -26.77 -7.12 -44.88
CA VAL A 20 -26.02 -8.03 -44.02
C VAL A 20 -24.73 -7.38 -43.51
N GLY A 21 -23.96 -6.73 -44.39
CA GLY A 21 -22.73 -6.03 -44.02
C GLY A 21 -22.95 -4.92 -43.00
N VAL A 22 -23.99 -4.10 -43.19
CA VAL A 22 -24.38 -3.04 -42.25
C VAL A 22 -24.80 -3.63 -40.90
N ASN A 23 -25.56 -4.73 -40.90
CA ASN A 23 -25.97 -5.39 -39.65
C ASN A 23 -24.77 -5.97 -38.88
N LEU A 24 -23.82 -6.59 -39.56
CA LEU A 24 -22.59 -7.08 -38.95
C LEU A 24 -21.76 -5.93 -38.38
N PHE A 25 -21.58 -4.85 -39.14
CA PHE A 25 -20.86 -3.67 -38.69
C PHE A 25 -21.52 -3.02 -37.46
N CYS A 26 -22.84 -2.90 -37.45
CA CYS A 26 -23.61 -2.43 -36.29
C CYS A 26 -23.41 -3.33 -35.06
N ALA A 27 -23.36 -4.66 -35.25
CA ALA A 27 -23.11 -5.59 -34.16
C ALA A 27 -21.69 -5.43 -33.58
N ASP A 28 -20.69 -5.26 -34.44
CA ASP A 28 -19.31 -5.07 -34.00
C ASP A 28 -19.11 -3.71 -33.32
N LEU A 29 -19.75 -2.65 -33.82
CA LEU A 29 -19.77 -1.35 -33.15
C LEU A 29 -20.37 -1.42 -31.75
N LYS A 30 -21.45 -2.19 -31.56
CA LYS A 30 -22.04 -2.40 -30.22
C LYS A 30 -21.05 -3.10 -29.28
N LYS A 31 -20.38 -4.15 -29.75
CA LYS A 31 -19.36 -4.85 -28.95
C LYS A 31 -18.19 -3.94 -28.58
N VAL A 32 -17.72 -3.11 -29.52
CA VAL A 32 -16.65 -2.14 -29.26
C VAL A 32 -17.10 -1.12 -28.23
N LYS A 33 -18.32 -0.58 -28.37
CA LYS A 33 -18.91 0.35 -27.41
C LYS A 33 -18.95 -0.24 -25.99
N GLU A 34 -19.43 -1.47 -25.86
CA GLU A 34 -19.48 -2.17 -24.56
C GLU A 34 -18.08 -2.34 -23.95
N LYS A 35 -17.10 -2.77 -24.76
CA LYS A 35 -15.71 -2.91 -24.29
C LYS A 35 -15.11 -1.58 -23.84
N VAL A 36 -15.38 -0.49 -24.56
CA VAL A 36 -14.90 0.85 -24.21
C VAL A 36 -15.54 1.31 -22.90
N THR A 37 -16.85 1.17 -22.74
CA THR A 37 -17.55 1.54 -21.49
C THR A 37 -17.05 0.75 -20.29
N ASN A 38 -16.78 -0.55 -20.46
CA ASN A 38 -16.19 -1.37 -19.40
C ASN A 38 -14.77 -0.90 -19.06
N ALA A 39 -13.93 -0.65 -20.06
CA ALA A 39 -12.57 -0.15 -19.84
C ALA A 39 -12.56 1.21 -19.14
N GLU A 40 -13.45 2.13 -19.51
CA GLU A 40 -13.61 3.43 -18.84
C GLU A 40 -14.00 3.26 -17.37
N THR A 41 -14.90 2.32 -17.07
CA THR A 41 -15.33 2.01 -15.71
C THR A 41 -14.17 1.43 -14.88
N ASP A 42 -13.43 0.47 -15.44
CA ASP A 42 -12.29 -0.16 -14.80
C ASP A 42 -11.18 0.86 -14.51
N ILE A 43 -10.90 1.76 -15.48
CA ILE A 43 -9.93 2.84 -15.31
C ILE A 43 -10.34 3.77 -14.17
N ALA A 44 -11.61 4.18 -14.10
CA ALA A 44 -12.10 5.03 -13.02
C ALA A 44 -11.94 4.37 -11.65
N GLN A 45 -12.22 3.06 -11.55
CA GLN A 45 -12.03 2.30 -10.32
C GLN A 45 -10.54 2.18 -9.94
N LEU A 46 -9.67 1.92 -10.92
CA LEU A 46 -8.21 1.87 -10.71
C LEU A 46 -7.66 3.21 -10.24
N GLN A 47 -8.10 4.32 -10.83
CA GLN A 47 -7.70 5.66 -10.40
C GLN A 47 -8.12 5.97 -8.97
N SER A 48 -9.35 5.62 -8.60
CA SER A 48 -9.86 5.79 -7.22
C SER A 48 -9.06 4.96 -6.21
N THR A 49 -8.79 3.69 -6.53
CA THR A 49 -7.99 2.82 -5.65
C THR A 49 -6.53 3.27 -5.54
N SER A 50 -5.92 3.72 -6.63
CA SER A 50 -4.57 4.30 -6.63
C SER A 50 -4.50 5.51 -5.70
N LYS A 51 -5.46 6.43 -5.82
CA LYS A 51 -5.50 7.62 -4.97
C LYS A 51 -5.62 7.27 -3.48
N ARG A 52 -6.50 6.32 -3.14
CA ARG A 52 -6.65 5.83 -1.76
C ARG A 52 -5.36 5.19 -1.23
N LEU A 53 -4.63 4.45 -2.06
CA LEU A 53 -3.36 3.84 -1.68
C LEU A 53 -2.28 4.90 -1.44
N GLU A 54 -2.19 5.91 -2.29
CA GLU A 54 -1.27 7.05 -2.09
C GLU A 54 -1.53 7.75 -0.77
N ASP A 55 -2.80 8.06 -0.47
CA ASP A 55 -3.18 8.72 0.77
C ASP A 55 -2.84 7.86 2.01
N LEU A 56 -3.06 6.54 1.92
CA LEU A 56 -2.69 5.60 2.99
C LEU A 56 -1.17 5.52 3.20
N VAL A 57 -0.39 5.49 2.11
CA VAL A 57 1.08 5.46 2.20
C VAL A 57 1.59 6.75 2.84
N GLN A 58 1.05 7.90 2.47
CA GLN A 58 1.42 9.18 3.10
C GLN A 58 1.10 9.17 4.60
N PHE A 59 -0.10 8.71 4.97
CA PHE A 59 -0.50 8.59 6.37
C PHE A 59 0.45 7.67 7.16
N LEU A 60 0.71 6.47 6.65
CA LEU A 60 1.59 5.49 7.32
C LEU A 60 3.03 5.98 7.42
N THR A 61 3.52 6.70 6.41
CA THR A 61 4.86 7.30 6.43
C THR A 61 4.96 8.36 7.52
N ALA A 62 3.94 9.21 7.65
CA ALA A 62 3.89 10.22 8.70
C ALA A 62 3.82 9.60 10.11
N GLU A 63 3.02 8.55 10.30
CA GLU A 63 2.96 7.81 11.57
C GLU A 63 4.29 7.11 11.90
N HIS A 64 4.93 6.50 10.90
CA HIS A 64 6.24 5.88 11.08
C HIS A 64 7.29 6.88 11.56
N GLU A 65 7.36 8.07 10.97
CA GLU A 65 8.31 9.10 11.41
C GLU A 65 8.00 9.61 12.83
N LYS A 66 6.73 9.70 13.22
CA LYS A 66 6.36 10.04 14.62
C LYS A 66 6.85 8.97 15.59
N ILE A 67 6.62 7.69 15.30
CA ILE A 67 7.05 6.57 16.14
C ILE A 67 8.58 6.56 16.25
N LYS A 68 9.28 6.74 15.13
CA LYS A 68 10.74 6.81 15.09
C LYS A 68 11.28 7.97 15.93
N ALA A 69 10.66 9.14 15.85
CA ALA A 69 11.02 10.29 16.68
C ALA A 69 10.80 9.99 18.18
N HIS A 70 9.72 9.29 18.52
CA HIS A 70 9.45 8.88 19.90
C HIS A 70 10.50 7.89 20.42
N LEU A 71 10.89 6.90 19.61
CA LEU A 71 11.93 5.94 19.97
C LEU A 71 13.29 6.62 20.22
N ASP A 72 13.64 7.64 19.43
CA ASP A 72 14.86 8.43 19.69
C ASP A 72 14.78 9.18 21.03
N GLN A 73 13.59 9.68 21.41
CA GLN A 73 13.38 10.30 22.71
C GLN A 73 13.56 9.30 23.86
N GLU A 74 13.04 8.08 23.75
CA GLU A 74 13.25 7.03 24.76
C GLU A 74 14.72 6.67 24.88
N GLY A 75 15.41 6.48 23.75
CA GLY A 75 16.84 6.22 23.71
C GLY A 75 17.64 7.31 24.42
N ARG A 76 17.28 8.59 24.21
CA ARG A 76 17.90 9.73 24.92
C ARG A 76 17.57 9.75 26.41
N ALA A 77 16.33 9.49 26.80
CA ALA A 77 15.90 9.47 28.19
C ALA A 77 16.65 8.41 29.00
N GLN A 78 16.96 7.26 28.38
CA GLN A 78 17.67 6.16 29.02
C GLN A 78 19.20 6.30 28.99
N ARG A 79 19.78 7.30 28.30
CA ARG A 79 21.26 7.44 28.18
C ARG A 79 21.98 7.52 29.53
N ASN A 80 21.32 8.10 30.51
CA ASN A 80 21.89 8.27 31.86
C ASN A 80 21.48 7.14 32.81
N ASN A 81 20.67 6.19 32.36
CA ASN A 81 20.29 5.05 33.16
C ASN A 81 21.42 4.03 33.15
N MET A 82 21.92 3.67 34.32
CA MET A 82 22.87 2.58 34.48
C MET A 82 22.14 1.30 34.88
N ARG A 83 22.45 0.20 34.19
CA ARG A 83 21.93 -1.12 34.55
C ARG A 83 23.01 -1.90 35.29
N VAL A 84 22.78 -2.15 36.58
CA VAL A 84 23.64 -3.01 37.40
C VAL A 84 23.19 -4.45 37.23
N VAL A 85 24.12 -5.36 36.93
CA VAL A 85 23.85 -6.79 36.68
C VAL A 85 24.66 -7.64 37.65
N GLY A 86 24.10 -8.77 38.08
CA GLY A 86 24.78 -9.71 38.99
C GLY A 86 24.62 -9.41 40.48
N VAL A 87 23.62 -8.60 40.85
CA VAL A 87 23.23 -8.38 42.25
C VAL A 87 22.43 -9.58 42.74
N PRO A 88 22.84 -10.26 43.84
CA PRO A 88 22.06 -11.34 44.43
C PRO A 88 20.72 -10.83 44.98
N GLU A 89 19.67 -11.63 44.84
CA GLU A 89 18.36 -11.32 45.43
C GLU A 89 18.47 -11.19 46.96
N GLY A 90 17.87 -10.13 47.52
CA GLY A 90 17.93 -9.85 48.96
C GLY A 90 19.18 -9.11 49.45
N ALA A 91 20.12 -8.76 48.56
CA ALA A 91 21.26 -7.89 48.88
C ALA A 91 20.88 -6.40 49.06
N GLU A 92 19.59 -6.08 48.91
CA GLU A 92 19.06 -4.73 49.01
C GLU A 92 19.13 -4.22 50.46
N THR A 93 19.72 -3.04 50.66
CA THR A 93 19.60 -2.33 51.94
C THR A 93 18.30 -1.54 52.01
N PRO A 94 17.82 -1.14 53.21
CA PRO A 94 16.60 -0.35 53.38
C PRO A 94 16.57 0.99 52.60
N SER A 95 17.74 1.48 52.17
CA SER A 95 17.89 2.62 51.28
C SER A 95 18.64 2.21 50.02
N VAL A 96 18.05 2.50 48.86
CA VAL A 96 18.68 2.31 47.53
C VAL A 96 19.94 3.14 47.39
N LYS A 97 19.97 4.35 47.97
CA LYS A 97 21.16 5.22 47.93
C LYS A 97 22.34 4.55 48.64
N LEU A 98 22.10 4.02 49.84
CA LEU A 98 23.12 3.35 50.64
C LEU A 98 23.64 2.09 49.92
N PHE A 99 22.74 1.32 49.31
CA PHE A 99 23.07 0.16 48.49
C PHE A 99 24.03 0.53 47.34
N LEU A 100 23.70 1.57 46.57
CA LEU A 100 24.52 2.02 45.45
C LEU A 100 25.88 2.58 45.90
N GLU A 101 25.93 3.31 47.01
CA GLU A 101 27.20 3.82 47.56
C GLU A 101 28.16 2.68 47.93
N ILE A 102 27.67 1.66 48.64
CA ILE A 102 28.46 0.47 49.01
C ILE A 102 28.93 -0.26 47.76
N LEU A 103 28.00 -0.53 46.82
CA LEU A 103 28.30 -1.25 45.59
C LEU A 103 29.37 -0.55 44.74
N ILE A 104 29.28 0.77 44.59
CA ILE A 104 30.25 1.56 43.82
C ILE A 104 31.62 1.55 44.50
N ILE A 105 31.67 1.73 45.83
CA ILE A 105 32.91 1.73 46.60
C ILE A 105 33.62 0.38 46.49
N ASP A 106 32.89 -0.71 46.64
CA ASP A 106 33.44 -2.07 46.58
C ASP A 106 33.92 -2.43 45.17
N SER A 107 33.24 -1.93 44.13
CA SER A 107 33.58 -2.20 42.73
C SER A 107 34.76 -1.37 42.21
N LEU A 108 34.91 -0.12 42.68
CA LEU A 108 35.94 0.81 42.20
C LEU A 108 37.21 0.83 43.05
N ARG A 109 37.21 0.24 44.25
CA ARG A 109 38.46 0.09 45.00
C ARG A 109 39.41 -0.87 44.28
N PRO A 110 40.68 -0.49 44.09
CA PRO A 110 41.66 -1.40 43.52
C PRO A 110 41.79 -2.61 44.44
N LYS A 111 41.56 -3.81 43.89
CA LYS A 111 41.87 -5.06 44.58
C LYS A 111 43.37 -5.06 44.83
N ARG A 112 43.79 -4.87 46.09
CA ARG A 112 45.18 -5.09 46.49
C ARG A 112 45.45 -6.58 46.27
N LEU A 113 46.27 -6.86 45.25
CA LEU A 113 46.92 -8.15 45.02
C LEU A 113 47.78 -8.52 46.22
#